data_AF-W2SSG6-F1
#
_entry.id   AF-W2SSG6-F1
#
_cell.length_a   1.000
_cell.length_b   1.000
_cell.length_c   1.000
_cell.angle_alpha   90.00
_cell.angle_beta   90.00
_cell.angle_gamma   90.00
#
_symmetry.space_group_name_H-M   'P 1'
#
loop_
_entity.id
_entity.type
_entity.pdbx_description
1 polymer ?
#
loop_
_entity_poly.entity_id
_entity_poly.type
_entity_poly.pdbx_seq_one_letter_code
_entity_poly.pdbx_strand_id
1 'polypeptide(L)' 'GAIDLMQHQNQMYLAFGELYEFDEAIRKAREMTDPSETLIIVTADHGHAVTMPGYLPVKKSVFGW' A
#
# COMPACT_ATOMS: atom_id res chain seq x y z
N GLY A 1 0.58 9.49 2.30
CA GLY A 1 -0.68 10.13 2.74
C GLY A 1 -1.76 10.06 1.66
N ALA A 2 -1.41 10.20 0.38
CA ALA A 2 -2.42 10.23 -0.68
C ALA A 2 -3.13 8.89 -0.94
N ILE A 3 -2.70 7.77 -0.32
CA ILE A 3 -3.47 6.52 -0.27
C ILE A 3 -4.93 6.81 0.15
N ASP A 4 -5.11 7.55 1.26
CA ASP A 4 -6.42 7.96 1.78
C ASP A 4 -7.20 8.82 0.77
N LEU A 5 -6.54 9.85 0.21
CA LEU A 5 -7.15 10.74 -0.78
C LEU A 5 -7.68 9.98 -2.00
N MET A 6 -6.89 9.02 -2.51
CA MET A 6 -7.27 8.20 -3.66
C MET A 6 -8.35 7.18 -3.30
N GLN A 7 -8.36 6.65 -2.06
CA GLN A 7 -9.43 5.80 -1.57
C GLN A 7 -10.76 6.56 -1.43
N HIS A 8 -10.74 7.79 -0.95
CA HIS A 8 -11.92 8.67 -0.92
C HIS A 8 -12.49 8.97 -2.31
N GLN A 9 -11.63 9.04 -3.33
CA GLN A 9 -12.03 9.27 -4.71
C GLN A 9 -12.38 7.97 -5.47
N ASN A 10 -12.33 6.81 -4.80
CA ASN A 10 -12.48 5.48 -5.40
C ASN A 10 -11.51 5.21 -6.57
N GLN A 11 -10.33 5.85 -6.58
CA GLN A 11 -9.31 5.68 -7.61
C GLN A 11 -8.26 4.63 -7.20
N MET A 12 -8.66 3.34 -7.20
CA MET A 12 -7.81 2.26 -6.68
C MET A 12 -6.48 2.07 -7.41
N TYR A 13 -6.42 2.35 -8.72
CA TYR A 13 -5.15 2.27 -9.46
C TYR A 13 -4.10 3.23 -8.88
N LEU A 14 -4.51 4.46 -8.57
CA LEU A 14 -3.64 5.47 -7.95
C LEU A 14 -3.39 5.16 -6.48
N ALA A 15 -4.40 4.71 -5.73
CA ALA A 15 -4.23 4.32 -4.32
C ALA A 15 -3.19 3.21 -4.14
N PHE A 16 -3.19 2.21 -5.03
CA PHE A 16 -2.19 1.13 -5.02
C PHE A 16 -0.81 1.60 -5.49
N GLY A 17 -0.75 2.58 -6.40
CA GLY A 17 0.51 3.25 -6.75
C GLY A 17 1.12 3.98 -5.55
N GLU A 18 0.32 4.76 -4.82
CA GLU A 18 0.75 5.43 -3.59
C GLU A 18 1.14 4.44 -2.48
N LEU A 19 0.44 3.30 -2.38
CA LEU A 19 0.80 2.21 -1.47
C LEU A 19 2.15 1.58 -1.83
N TYR A 20 2.42 1.39 -3.12
CA TYR A 20 3.72 0.88 -3.59
C TYR A 20 4.86 1.85 -3.26
N GLU A 21 4.69 3.15 -3.51
CA GLU A 21 5.69 4.16 -3.15
C GLU A 21 5.91 4.23 -1.63
N PHE A 22 4.87 4.03 -0.82
CA PHE A 22 5.00 3.94 0.63
C PHE A 22 5.82 2.70 1.06
N ASP A 23 5.60 1.54 0.44
CA ASP A 23 6.41 0.33 0.68
C ASP A 23 7.87 0.53 0.28
N GLU A 24 8.13 1.18 -0.86
CA GLU A 24 9.49 1.53 -1.30
C GLU A 24 10.19 2.48 -0.33
N ALA A 25 9.46 3.42 0.28
CA ALA A 25 10.02 4.27 1.34
C ALA A 25 10.38 3.47 2.60
N ILE A 26 9.56 2.50 2.99
CA ILE A 26 9.86 1.58 4.11
C ILE A 26 11.10 0.74 3.78
N ARG A 27 11.17 0.18 2.57
CA ARG A 27 12.35 -0.55 2.10
C ARG A 27 13.60 0.32 2.17
N LYS A 28 13.51 1.56 1.72
CA LYS A 28 14.63 2.50 1.76
C LYS A 28 15.06 2.82 3.19
N ALA A 29 14.12 3.03 4.10
CA ALA A 29 14.42 3.25 5.52
C ALA A 29 15.17 2.05 6.13
N ARG A 30 14.75 0.81 5.82
CA ARG A 30 15.44 -0.41 6.27
C ARG A 30 16.86 -0.54 5.72
N GLU A 31 17.11 -0.09 4.50
CA GLU A 31 18.47 -0.06 3.92
C GLU A 31 19.38 0.98 4.56
N MET A 32 18.78 2.02 5.17
CA MET A 32 19.50 3.15 5.75
C MET A 32 19.71 3.05 7.26
N THR A 33 19.15 2.02 7.91
CA THR A 33 19.14 1.89 9.37
C THR A 33 19.65 0.52 9.82
N ASP A 34 20.25 0.46 11.01
CA ASP A 34 20.63 -0.80 11.65
C ASP A 34 19.43 -1.35 12.46
N PRO A 35 18.90 -2.54 12.14
CA PRO A 35 17.79 -3.13 12.87
C PRO A 35 18.06 -3.44 14.35
N SER A 36 19.33 -3.54 14.76
CA SER A 36 19.70 -3.76 16.17
C SER A 36 19.58 -2.50 17.02
N GLU A 37 19.57 -1.32 16.39
CA GLU A 37 19.47 -0.02 17.06
C GLU A 37 18.19 0.73 16.70
N THR A 38 17.49 0.30 15.65
CA THR A 38 16.33 1.00 15.09
C THR A 38 15.10 0.09 15.01
N LEU A 39 14.05 0.44 15.77
CA LEU A 39 12.72 -0.15 15.65
C LEU A 39 11.89 0.62 14.61
N ILE A 40 11.44 -0.06 13.56
CA ILE A 40 10.52 0.49 12.55
C ILE A 40 9.12 -0.07 12.80
N ILE A 41 8.14 0.81 12.96
CA ILE A 41 6.71 0.46 13.08
C ILE A 41 5.98 1.03 11.88
N VAL A 42 5.19 0.19 11.23
CA VAL A 42 4.33 0.56 10.10
C VAL A 42 2.89 0.28 10.50
N THR A 43 2.01 1.26 10.31
CA THR A 43 0.59 1.16 10.63
C THR A 43 -0.23 2.05 9.70
N ALA A 44 -1.54 1.88 9.74
CA ALA A 44 -2.49 2.88 9.28
C ALA A 44 -3.13 3.58 10.48
N ASP A 45 -3.63 4.80 10.27
CA ASP A 45 -4.46 5.54 11.21
C ASP A 45 -5.92 5.06 11.17
N HIS A 46 -6.42 4.68 9.98
CA HIS A 46 -7.69 4.00 9.76
C HIS A 46 -7.69 3.19 8.45
N GLY A 47 -8.84 2.60 8.10
CA GLY A 47 -9.06 1.96 6.79
C GLY A 47 -10.23 2.60 6.04
N HIS A 48 -10.52 2.08 4.84
CA HIS A 48 -11.71 2.43 4.05
C HIS A 48 -12.51 1.18 3.70
N ALA A 49 -13.71 1.38 3.16
CA ALA A 49 -14.61 0.30 2.72
C ALA A 49 -14.17 -0.35 1.39
N VAL A 50 -12.89 -0.62 1.21
CA VAL A 50 -12.36 -1.34 0.04
C VAL A 50 -12.59 -2.84 0.22
N THR A 51 -13.15 -3.48 -0.80
CA THR A 51 -13.34 -4.94 -0.85
C THR A 51 -12.70 -5.51 -2.11
N MET A 52 -12.02 -6.65 -2.00
CA MET A 52 -11.59 -7.42 -3.17
C MET A 52 -12.64 -8.47 -3.53
N PRO A 53 -13.06 -8.57 -4.80
CA PRO A 53 -14.01 -9.60 -5.21
C PRO A 53 -13.38 -11.00 -5.16
N GLY A 54 -14.23 -12.01 -4.95
CA GLY A 54 -13.82 -13.42 -4.96
C GLY A 54 -13.58 -13.97 -6.36
N TYR A 55 -12.94 -15.14 -6.43
CA TYR A 55 -12.69 -15.92 -7.66
C TYR A 55 -11.85 -15.20 -8.73
N LEU A 56 -10.92 -14.33 -8.33
CA LEU A 56 -9.99 -13.68 -9.24
C LEU A 56 -8.89 -14.65 -9.75
N PRO A 57 -8.49 -14.59 -11.03
CA PRO A 57 -7.36 -15.37 -11.53
C PRO A 57 -6.03 -14.92 -10.90
N VAL A 58 -5.25 -15.86 -10.38
CA VAL A 58 -3.98 -15.59 -9.66
C VAL A 58 -2.86 -14.95 -10.48
N LYS A 59 -2.96 -14.97 -11.82
CA LYS A 59 -1.94 -14.43 -12.75
C LYS A 59 -2.48 -13.27 -13.59
N LYS A 60 -3.53 -12.60 -13.11
CA LYS A 60 -4.12 -11.43 -13.78
C LYS A 60 -3.98 -10.20 -12.90
N SER A 61 -4.00 -9.04 -13.55
CA SER A 61 -4.03 -7.76 -12.86
C SER A 61 -5.23 -7.70 -11.92
N VAL A 62 -5.04 -7.13 -10.73
CA VAL A 62 -6.13 -6.83 -9.79
C VAL A 62 -7.13 -5.82 -10.37
N PHE A 63 -6.72 -5.08 -11.40
CA PHE A 63 -7.57 -4.09 -12.08
C PHE A 63 -8.38 -4.66 -13.25
N GLY A 64 -8.28 -5.96 -13.55
CA GLY A 64 -9.20 -6.65 -14.46
C GLY A 64 -8.86 -6.60 -15.97
N TRP A 65 -7.75 -5.97 -16.37
CA TRP A 65 -7.27 -5.92 -17.75
C TRP A 65 -5.96 -6.72 -17.92
#